data_AF-A0A8J6SKP7-F1
#
_entry.id   AF-A0A8J6SKP7-F1
#
_cell.length_a   1.000
_cell.length_b   1.000
_cell.length_c   1.000
_cell.angle_alpha   90.00
_cell.angle_beta   90.00
_cell.angle_gamma   90.00
#
_symmetry.space_group_name_H-M   'P 1'
#
loop_
_entity.id
_entity.type
_entity.pdbx_description
1 polymer ?
#
loop_
_entity_poly.entity_id
_entity_poly.type
_entity_poly.pdbx_seq_one_letter_code
_entity_poly.pdbx_strand_id
1 'polypeptide(L)'
;MKSTQRWILAFCLYFLILLTIIVLAYRGILPVKISAIPFYDTIGHFILLGIASYLAHKSLGKRMIKTWPLAITLPLGPILVSIFAIVDESLQMLSPLRTSTLSDLVANLVGIWFFYWLASR
;
A
#
# COMPACT_ATOMS: atom_id res chain seq x y z
N MET A 1 2.71 -21.45 -15.22
CA MET A 1 2.84 -21.43 -13.74
C MET A 1 4.08 -20.68 -13.21
N LYS A 2 5.21 -20.61 -13.93
CA LYS A 2 6.46 -19.96 -13.44
C LYS A 2 6.38 -18.43 -13.24
N SER A 3 5.49 -17.72 -13.92
CA SER A 3 5.38 -16.26 -13.84
C SER A 3 4.82 -15.78 -12.49
N THR A 4 3.76 -16.41 -11.98
CA THR A 4 3.12 -16.03 -10.72
C THR A 4 4.05 -16.21 -9.51
N GLN A 5 4.88 -17.25 -9.50
CA GLN A 5 5.85 -17.49 -8.42
C GLN A 5 6.88 -16.37 -8.28
N ARG A 6 7.34 -15.79 -9.41
CA ARG A 6 8.24 -14.64 -9.40
C ARG A 6 7.59 -13.41 -8.78
N TRP A 7 6.32 -13.16 -9.11
CA TRP A 7 5.56 -12.05 -8.54
C TRP A 7 5.24 -12.25 -7.06
N ILE A 8 4.96 -13.48 -6.63
CA ILE A 8 4.79 -13.81 -5.21
C ILE A 8 6.08 -13.53 -4.43
N LEU A 9 7.23 -13.96 -4.96
CA LEU A 9 8.52 -13.69 -4.34
C LEU A 9 8.81 -12.18 -4.27
N ALA A 10 8.60 -11.46 -5.37
CA ALA A 10 8.78 -10.01 -5.42
C ALA A 10 7.86 -9.29 -4.43
N PHE A 11 6.59 -9.70 -4.33
CA PHE A 11 5.66 -9.16 -3.34
C PHE A 11 6.12 -9.46 -1.92
N CYS A 12 6.56 -10.67 -1.62
CA CYS A 12 7.03 -11.06 -0.29
C CYS A 12 8.27 -10.25 0.14
N LEU A 13 9.26 -10.11 -0.74
CA LEU A 13 10.44 -9.29 -0.49
C LEU A 13 10.07 -7.82 -0.28
N TYR A 14 9.21 -7.28 -1.14
CA TYR A 14 8.74 -5.90 -1.03
C TYR A 14 7.94 -5.67 0.25
N PHE A 15 7.08 -6.62 0.63
CA PHE A 15 6.29 -6.57 1.85
C PHE A 15 7.18 -6.57 3.10
N LEU A 16 8.28 -7.34 3.09
CA LEU A 16 9.27 -7.31 4.17
C LEU A 16 9.96 -5.94 4.29
N ILE A 17 10.30 -5.31 3.15
CA ILE A 17 10.83 -3.95 3.13
C ILE A 17 9.79 -2.97 3.70
N LEU A 18 8.54 -3.07 3.27
CA LEU A 18 7.45 -2.19 3.71
C LEU A 18 7.21 -2.34 5.23
N LEU A 19 7.19 -3.56 5.76
CA LEU A 19 7.11 -3.80 7.21
C LEU A 19 8.31 -3.20 7.95
N THR A 20 9.51 -3.32 7.39
CA THR A 20 10.72 -2.75 8.00
C THR A 20 10.61 -1.22 8.08
N ILE A 21 10.12 -0.57 7.03
CA ILE A 21 9.86 0.88 7.02
C ILE A 21 8.85 1.24 8.10
N ILE A 22 7.71 0.53 8.18
CA ILE A 22 6.69 0.76 9.20
C ILE A 22 7.31 0.66 10.61
N VAL A 23 8.03 -0.42 10.91
CA VAL A 23 8.65 -0.63 12.23
C VAL A 23 9.65 0.48 12.58
N LEU A 24 10.51 0.85 11.65
CA LEU A 24 11.48 1.95 11.85
C LEU A 24 10.78 3.28 12.13
N ALA A 25 9.66 3.51 11.45
CA ALA A 25 8.88 4.71 11.60
C ALA A 25 8.13 4.75 12.95
N TYR A 26 7.56 3.64 13.41
CA TYR A 26 6.97 3.52 14.74
C TYR A 26 8.00 3.67 15.86
N ARG A 27 9.28 3.37 15.60
CA ARG A 27 10.39 3.62 16.52
C ARG A 27 10.92 5.06 16.48
N GLY A 28 10.37 5.93 15.62
CA GLY A 28 10.82 7.32 15.47
C GLY A 28 12.23 7.47 14.89
N ILE A 29 12.78 6.41 14.28
CA ILE A 29 14.13 6.43 13.69
C ILE A 29 14.13 7.17 12.34
N LEU A 30 13.00 7.14 11.63
CA LEU A 30 12.85 7.86 10.39
C LEU A 30 12.64 9.36 10.65
N PRO A 31 13.34 10.24 9.91
CA PRO A 31 13.18 11.67 10.06
C PRO A 31 11.74 12.08 9.69
N VAL A 32 11.01 12.65 10.66
CA VAL A 32 9.63 13.12 10.50
C VAL A 32 9.50 14.19 9.43
N LYS A 33 10.59 14.94 9.17
CA LYS A 33 10.67 15.92 8.09
C LYS A 33 12.04 15.83 7.44
N ILE A 34 12.06 15.51 6.15
CA ILE A 34 13.23 15.73 5.32
C ILE A 34 13.06 17.13 4.73
N SER A 35 13.78 18.12 5.29
CA SER A 35 13.65 19.54 4.91
C SER A 35 13.90 19.82 3.42
N ALA A 36 14.47 18.86 2.69
CA ALA A 36 14.76 18.97 1.25
C ALA A 36 13.56 18.63 0.34
N ILE A 37 12.55 17.89 0.82
CA ILE A 37 11.44 17.41 -0.02
C ILE A 37 10.10 17.80 0.62
N PRO A 38 9.35 18.77 0.05
CA PRO A 38 8.01 19.07 0.53
C PRO A 38 7.10 17.85 0.32
N PHE A 39 6.24 17.56 1.30
CA PHE A 39 5.29 16.44 1.27
C PHE A 39 5.94 15.05 1.12
N TYR A 40 7.20 14.89 1.56
CA TYR A 40 7.91 13.60 1.51
C TYR A 40 7.08 12.44 2.07
N ASP A 41 6.41 12.66 3.20
CA ASP A 41 5.59 11.64 3.85
C ASP A 41 4.41 11.20 2.97
N THR A 42 3.64 12.15 2.44
CA THR A 42 2.50 11.89 1.56
C THR A 42 2.91 11.25 0.22
N ILE A 43 4.04 11.67 -0.34
CA ILE A 43 4.62 11.05 -1.56
C ILE A 43 5.04 9.60 -1.25
N GLY A 44 5.64 9.37 -0.07
CA GLY A 44 5.99 8.05 0.42
C GLY A 44 4.76 7.14 0.51
N HIS A 45 3.69 7.61 1.14
CA HIS A 45 2.41 6.90 1.23
C HIS A 45 1.86 6.51 -0.15
N PHE A 46 1.83 7.46 -1.09
CA PHE A 46 1.39 7.22 -2.46
C PHE A 46 2.22 6.13 -3.16
N ILE A 47 3.55 6.25 -3.14
CA ILE A 47 4.44 5.35 -3.89
C ILE A 47 4.52 3.97 -3.22
N LEU A 48 4.71 3.92 -1.90
CA LEU A 48 4.96 2.68 -1.19
C LEU A 48 3.74 1.74 -1.25
N LEU A 49 2.55 2.27 -0.96
CA LEU A 49 1.32 1.48 -1.00
C LEU A 49 0.86 1.25 -2.44
N GLY A 50 1.16 2.17 -3.37
CA GLY A 50 0.97 1.98 -4.79
C GLY A 50 1.73 0.77 -5.34
N ILE A 51 3.04 0.68 -5.09
CA ILE A 51 3.86 -0.47 -5.49
C ILE A 51 3.36 -1.76 -4.81
N ALA A 52 2.96 -1.69 -3.53
CA ALA A 52 2.35 -2.83 -2.83
C ALA A 52 1.12 -3.35 -3.57
N SER A 53 0.22 -2.45 -4.00
CA SER A 53 -0.99 -2.76 -4.78
C SER A 53 -0.65 -3.40 -6.12
N TYR A 54 0.32 -2.84 -6.85
CA TYR A 54 0.80 -3.39 -8.13
C TYR A 54 1.26 -4.85 -7.97
N LEU A 55 2.16 -5.08 -7.02
CA LEU A 55 2.74 -6.40 -6.77
C LEU A 55 1.71 -7.38 -6.20
N ALA A 56 0.80 -6.93 -5.33
CA ALA A 56 -0.31 -7.73 -4.82
C ALA A 56 -1.23 -8.19 -5.96
N HIS A 57 -1.59 -7.29 -6.87
CA HIS A 57 -2.47 -7.63 -7.99
C HIS A 57 -1.81 -8.64 -8.95
N LYS A 58 -0.52 -8.48 -9.27
CA LYS A 58 0.23 -9.42 -10.13
C LYS A 58 0.49 -10.77 -9.43
N SER A 59 0.84 -10.76 -8.14
CA SER A 59 1.14 -11.98 -7.37
C SER A 59 -0.10 -12.87 -7.18
N LEU A 60 -1.27 -12.25 -7.03
CA LEU A 60 -2.55 -12.96 -7.01
C LEU A 60 -3.03 -13.40 -8.40
N GLY A 61 -2.25 -13.16 -9.45
CA GLY A 61 -2.61 -13.55 -10.82
C GLY A 61 -3.81 -12.76 -11.37
N LYS A 62 -3.92 -11.47 -11.01
CA LYS A 62 -5.03 -10.59 -11.41
C LYS A 62 -6.42 -11.09 -10.98
N ARG A 63 -6.51 -11.81 -9.87
CA ARG A 63 -7.79 -12.31 -9.32
C ARG A 63 -8.78 -11.17 -9.08
N MET A 64 -9.99 -11.35 -9.62
CA MET A 64 -11.14 -10.46 -9.41
C MET A 64 -12.22 -11.22 -8.63
N ILE A 65 -12.80 -10.56 -7.63
CA ILE A 65 -13.95 -11.07 -6.89
C ILE A 65 -15.20 -10.39 -7.44
N LYS A 66 -16.26 -11.16 -7.66
CA LYS A 66 -17.59 -10.61 -7.95
C LYS A 66 -18.34 -10.46 -6.64
N THR A 67 -18.77 -9.24 -6.31
CA THR A 67 -19.63 -9.01 -5.15
C THR A 67 -21.10 -9.17 -5.56
N TRP A 68 -21.80 -10.09 -4.90
CA TRP A 68 -23.26 -10.19 -5.00
C TRP A 68 -23.88 -9.42 -3.83
N PRO A 69 -24.96 -8.63 -4.00
CA PRO A 69 -25.85 -8.50 -5.17
C PRO A 69 -25.45 -7.43 -6.21
N LEU A 70 -24.42 -6.62 -5.94
CA LEU A 70 -24.11 -5.42 -6.74
C LEU A 70 -23.43 -5.72 -8.10
N ALA A 71 -23.08 -6.98 -8.38
CA ALA A 71 -22.44 -7.47 -9.60
C ALA A 71 -21.14 -6.73 -9.99
N ILE A 72 -20.50 -6.05 -9.04
CA ILE A 72 -19.24 -5.33 -9.27
C ILE A 72 -18.09 -6.33 -9.22
N THR A 73 -17.19 -6.24 -10.21
CA THR A 73 -15.91 -6.96 -10.20
C THR A 73 -14.86 -6.09 -9.53
N LEU A 74 -14.33 -6.57 -8.41
CA LEU A 74 -13.31 -5.85 -7.65
C LEU A 74 -11.99 -6.64 -7.60
N PRO A 75 -10.84 -5.96 -7.77
CA PRO A 75 -9.55 -6.62 -7.77
C PRO A 75 -9.12 -6.97 -6.33
N LEU A 76 -8.82 -8.25 -6.07
CA LEU A 76 -8.57 -8.74 -4.70
C LEU A 76 -7.34 -8.06 -4.06
N GLY A 77 -6.24 -7.95 -4.80
CA GLY A 77 -4.98 -7.37 -4.31
C GLY A 77 -5.12 -5.91 -3.83
N PRO A 78 -5.56 -4.97 -4.69
CA PRO A 78 -5.76 -3.57 -4.32
C PRO A 78 -6.75 -3.38 -3.17
N ILE A 79 -7.80 -4.21 -3.06
CA ILE A 79 -8.71 -4.18 -1.91
C ILE A 79 -7.97 -4.53 -0.63
N LEU A 80 -7.22 -5.64 -0.62
CA LEU A 80 -6.46 -6.05 0.57
C LEU A 80 -5.46 -4.97 0.99
N VAL A 81 -4.76 -4.36 0.02
CA VAL A 81 -3.80 -3.27 0.31
C VAL A 81 -4.52 -2.02 0.81
N SER A 82 -5.71 -1.71 0.29
CA SER A 82 -6.54 -0.59 0.80
C SER A 82 -6.97 -0.81 2.25
N ILE A 83 -7.43 -2.02 2.58
CA ILE A 83 -7.80 -2.38 3.95
C ILE A 83 -6.57 -2.27 4.86
N PHE A 84 -5.43 -2.81 4.42
CA PHE A 84 -4.18 -2.70 5.16
C PHE A 84 -3.78 -1.24 5.43
N ALA A 85 -3.86 -0.36 4.42
CA ALA A 85 -3.56 1.05 4.57
C ALA A 85 -4.50 1.76 5.56
N ILE A 86 -5.81 1.49 5.49
CA ILE A 86 -6.79 2.05 6.44
C ILE A 86 -6.49 1.61 7.87
N VAL A 87 -6.16 0.32 8.05
CA VAL A 87 -5.81 -0.23 9.37
C VAL A 87 -4.52 0.39 9.89
N ASP A 88 -3.47 0.47 9.07
CA ASP A 88 -2.19 1.06 9.50
C ASP A 88 -2.36 2.54 9.87
N GLU A 89 -3.09 3.32 9.06
CA GLU A 89 -3.40 4.73 9.35
C GLU A 89 -4.20 4.88 10.66
N SER A 90 -5.19 4.00 10.89
CA SER A 90 -5.96 3.97 12.14
C SER A 90 -5.08 3.62 13.35
N LEU A 91 -4.10 2.73 13.18
CA LEU A 91 -3.12 2.41 14.22
C LEU A 91 -2.16 3.57 14.48
N GLN A 92 -1.80 4.33 13.44
CA GLN A 92 -0.98 5.52 13.58
C GLN A 92 -1.69 6.58 14.42
N MET A 93 -3.03 6.73 14.34
CA MET A 93 -3.80 7.61 15.23
C MET A 93 -3.66 7.28 16.71
N LEU A 94 -3.39 6.01 17.06
CA LEU A 94 -3.20 5.56 18.44
C LEU A 94 -1.74 5.69 18.91
N SER A 95 -0.82 6.01 18.00
CA SER A 95 0.61 6.11 18.30
C SER A 95 1.00 7.54 18.66
N PRO A 96 1.70 7.77 19.79
CA PRO A 96 2.18 9.10 20.15
C PRO A 96 3.35 9.59 19.27
N LEU A 97 3.95 8.70 18.49
CA LEU A 97 5.13 8.98 17.66
C LEU A 97 4.80 9.20 16.17
N ARG A 98 3.55 9.00 15.76
CA ARG A 98 3.11 9.11 14.37
C ARG A 98 1.93 10.06 14.25
N THR A 99 1.90 10.79 13.15
CA THR A 99 0.80 11.69 12.83
C THR A 99 0.00 11.08 11.70
N SER A 100 -1.22 10.65 11.99
CA SER A 100 -2.16 10.29 10.94
C SER A 100 -2.77 11.56 10.37
N THR A 101 -2.79 11.67 9.04
CA THR A 101 -3.45 12.78 8.35
C THR A 101 -4.35 12.28 7.24
N LEU A 102 -5.46 13.00 7.00
CA LEU A 102 -6.37 12.65 5.92
C LEU A 102 -5.67 12.70 4.55
N SER A 103 -4.67 13.58 4.37
CA SER A 103 -3.85 13.65 3.16
C SER A 103 -3.08 12.35 2.91
N ASP A 104 -2.54 11.72 3.94
CA ASP A 104 -1.76 10.48 3.80
C ASP A 104 -2.68 9.30 3.47
N LEU A 105 -3.86 9.23 4.09
CA LEU A 105 -4.88 8.25 3.73
C LEU A 105 -5.34 8.40 2.27
N VAL A 106 -5.60 9.63 1.83
CA VAL A 106 -5.99 9.89 0.43
C VAL A 106 -4.85 9.51 -0.51
N ALA A 107 -3.60 9.86 -0.19
CA ALA A 107 -2.44 9.51 -0.99
C ALA A 107 -2.26 7.98 -1.10
N ASN A 108 -2.42 7.24 0.00
CA ASN A 108 -2.44 5.78 0.01
C ASN A 108 -3.48 5.24 -0.97
N LEU A 109 -4.75 5.67 -0.85
CA LEU A 109 -5.83 5.17 -1.69
C LEU A 109 -5.62 5.51 -3.17
N VAL A 110 -5.28 6.76 -3.50
CA VAL A 110 -5.02 7.18 -4.89
C VAL A 110 -3.85 6.39 -5.48
N GLY A 111 -2.76 6.21 -4.72
CA GLY A 111 -1.61 5.40 -5.13
C GLY A 111 -2.00 3.96 -5.42
N ILE A 112 -2.73 3.32 -4.51
CA ILE A 112 -3.19 1.93 -4.66
C ILE A 112 -3.98 1.72 -5.95
N TRP A 113 -4.95 2.60 -6.24
CA TRP A 113 -5.80 2.50 -7.43
C TRP A 113 -5.06 2.89 -8.72
N PHE A 114 -4.17 3.89 -8.68
CA PHE A 114 -3.34 4.28 -9.80
C PHE A 114 -2.40 3.14 -10.23
N PHE A 115 -1.72 2.52 -9.28
CA PHE A 115 -0.81 1.40 -9.57
C PHE A 115 -1.56 0.10 -9.91
N TYR A 116 -2.76 -0.11 -9.38
CA TYR A 116 -3.64 -1.17 -9.86
C TYR A 116 -3.96 -1.01 -11.35
N TRP A 117 -4.33 0.20 -11.78
CA TRP A 117 -4.58 0.50 -13.18
C TRP A 117 -3.34 0.21 -14.04
N LEU A 118 -2.16 0.61 -13.57
CA LEU A 118 -0.88 0.30 -14.22
C LEU A 118 -0.59 -1.21 -14.29
N ALA A 119 -0.96 -1.98 -13.25
CA ALA A 119 -0.82 -3.43 -13.25
C ALA A 119 -1.80 -4.14 -14.20
N SER A 120 -2.92 -3.47 -14.50
CA SER A 120 -4.00 -3.99 -15.33
C SER A 120 -3.75 -3.78 -16.82
N ARG A 121 -3.02 -2.71 -17.19
CA ARG A 121 -2.43 -2.51 -18.53
C ARG A 121 -1.44 -3.64 -18.87
#